data_AF-A0A564SG48-F1
#
_entry.id   AF-A0A564SG48-F1
#
_cell.length_a   1.000
_cell.length_b   1.000
_cell.length_c   1.000
_cell.angle_alpha   90.00
_cell.angle_beta   90.00
_cell.angle_gamma   90.00
#
_symmetry.space_group_name_H-M   'P 1'
#
loop_
_entity.id
_entity.type
_entity.pdbx_description
1 polymer ?
#
loop_
_entity_poly.entity_id
_entity_poly.type
_entity_poly.pdbx_seq_one_letter_code
_entity_poly.pdbx_strand_id
1 'polypeptide(L)'
;MQLIENASKQEVLMMSFEEKMKKELKKKLEIPDVVEQKIQDAYKEIGQGNVTMKKLNNGNQKKKRAWTAAAAAVAVIAVSGSVFYANPVLAKNIPVIGDVFAKLQKNKENNPYGEKDKTAYGKIADNSESVQNPGSEAESNGVTVTVSDAYCDGYEMYFTITAITDNDQVNQKDYLLPEKSQQVYVNGEETGAELSLKKAEDGSFVGLGHISAGWLADKTFKDQSTVDIKFTELYAKVENQPEPATYVEGENLITGQWNLEFTVDTDTSPLNTYEVNTENNGFTVSKIVKAPASTYLYLEVPEEYENVQMILTDADGNKLEKFGGTTTDLENGMYEIQLQFEQTDTNLIHVQVIDMDQSTNDNLAMVAEMTADLN
;
A
#
# COMPACT_ATOMS: atom_id res chain seq x y z
N MET A 1 49.00 -25.95 -25.43
CA MET A 1 48.19 -24.85 -26.02
C MET A 1 46.69 -25.11 -25.95
N GLN A 2 46.20 -26.35 -26.12
CA GLN A 2 44.77 -26.68 -26.01
C GLN A 2 44.16 -26.63 -24.59
N LEU A 3 44.96 -26.63 -23.52
CA LEU A 3 44.44 -26.55 -22.13
C LEU A 3 44.15 -25.10 -21.67
N ILE A 4 44.73 -24.09 -22.32
CA ILE A 4 44.49 -22.67 -21.98
C ILE A 4 43.25 -22.15 -22.73
N GLU A 5 42.92 -22.73 -23.89
CA GLU A 5 41.73 -22.39 -24.67
C GLU A 5 40.41 -22.92 -24.06
N ASN A 6 40.44 -24.00 -23.30
CA ASN A 6 39.25 -24.52 -22.62
C ASN A 6 38.93 -23.81 -21.30
N ALA A 7 39.92 -23.19 -20.64
CA ALA A 7 39.69 -22.39 -19.45
C ALA A 7 38.97 -21.06 -19.79
N SER A 8 39.32 -20.41 -20.91
CA SER A 8 38.65 -19.16 -21.31
C SER A 8 37.23 -19.38 -21.81
N LYS A 9 36.88 -20.58 -22.32
CA LYS A 9 35.49 -20.93 -22.67
C LYS A 9 34.61 -21.27 -21.46
N GLN A 10 35.18 -21.73 -20.36
CA GLN A 10 34.42 -21.97 -19.11
C GLN A 10 34.19 -20.70 -18.30
N GLU A 11 35.10 -19.71 -18.32
CA GLU A 11 34.87 -18.40 -17.67
C GLU A 11 33.80 -17.55 -18.38
N VAL A 12 33.55 -17.77 -19.68
CA VAL A 12 32.53 -17.02 -20.44
C VAL A 12 31.10 -17.54 -20.15
N LEU A 13 30.94 -18.69 -19.50
CA LEU A 13 29.64 -19.33 -19.27
C LEU A 13 29.07 -19.15 -17.86
N MET A 14 29.70 -18.30 -17.02
CA MET A 14 29.22 -18.06 -15.66
C MET A 14 29.20 -16.56 -15.30
N MET A 15 28.61 -15.74 -16.17
CA MET A 15 28.10 -14.43 -15.74
C MET A 15 26.78 -14.63 -15.00
N SER A 16 26.69 -14.14 -13.75
CA SER A 16 25.42 -14.12 -13.02
C SER A 16 24.38 -13.26 -13.76
N PHE A 17 23.10 -13.56 -13.56
CA PHE A 17 21.98 -12.79 -14.12
C PHE A 17 22.14 -11.27 -13.87
N GLU A 18 22.64 -10.91 -12.68
CA GLU A 18 22.90 -9.53 -12.26
C GLU A 18 23.98 -8.83 -13.11
N GLU A 19 25.03 -9.55 -13.51
CA GLU A 19 26.08 -9.00 -14.38
C GLU A 19 25.59 -8.79 -15.82
N LYS A 20 24.74 -9.70 -16.33
CA LYS A 20 24.09 -9.52 -17.63
C LYS A 20 23.17 -8.30 -17.62
N MET A 21 22.39 -8.14 -16.55
CA MET A 21 21.48 -7.01 -16.38
C MET A 21 22.23 -5.68 -16.26
N LYS A 22 23.31 -5.61 -15.45
CA LYS A 22 24.18 -4.42 -15.36
C LYS A 22 24.84 -4.06 -16.69
N LYS A 23 25.16 -5.05 -17.53
CA LYS A 23 25.76 -4.83 -18.86
C LYS A 23 24.73 -4.33 -19.89
N GLU A 24 23.50 -4.84 -19.85
CA GLU A 24 22.40 -4.36 -20.68
C GLU A 24 21.98 -2.93 -20.28
N LEU A 25 21.86 -2.64 -18.98
CA LEU A 25 21.53 -1.30 -18.47
C LEU A 25 22.63 -0.24 -18.75
N LYS A 26 23.88 -0.66 -18.97
CA LYS A 26 24.99 0.22 -19.36
C LYS A 26 25.07 0.51 -20.86
N LYS A 27 24.27 -0.14 -21.71
CA LYS A 27 24.09 0.34 -23.09
C LYS A 27 23.36 1.67 -22.98
N LYS A 28 24.07 2.77 -23.27
CA LYS A 28 23.51 4.11 -23.31
C LYS A 28 22.24 4.08 -24.16
N LEU A 29 21.09 4.26 -23.51
CA LEU A 29 19.85 4.66 -24.16
C LEU A 29 20.11 6.06 -24.74
N GLU A 30 20.55 6.11 -25.99
CA GLU A 30 20.50 7.35 -26.76
C GLU A 30 19.02 7.63 -27.01
N ILE A 31 18.48 8.59 -26.25
CA ILE A 31 17.13 9.13 -26.47
C ILE A 31 17.10 9.61 -27.92
N PRO A 32 16.21 9.08 -28.79
CA PRO A 32 16.14 9.51 -30.17
C PRO A 32 15.88 11.02 -30.24
N ASP A 33 16.62 11.73 -31.10
CA ASP A 33 16.55 13.20 -31.24
C ASP A 33 15.11 13.73 -31.40
N VAL A 34 14.21 12.90 -31.95
CA VAL A 34 12.78 13.24 -32.13
C VAL A 34 12.02 13.44 -30.82
N VAL A 35 12.43 12.76 -29.74
CA VAL A 35 11.80 12.86 -28.41
C VAL A 35 12.27 14.14 -27.72
N GLU A 36 13.57 14.43 -27.79
CA GLU A 36 14.14 15.66 -27.26
C GLU A 36 13.54 16.89 -27.96
N GLN A 37 13.36 16.80 -29.29
CA GLN A 37 12.77 17.88 -30.09
C GLN A 37 11.29 18.13 -29.72
N LYS A 38 10.50 17.08 -29.46
CA LYS A 38 9.11 17.21 -28.99
C LYS A 38 9.00 17.80 -27.59
N ILE A 39 9.94 17.48 -26.70
CA ILE A 39 9.99 18.06 -25.35
C ILE A 39 10.30 19.56 -25.44
N GLN A 40 11.27 19.95 -26.26
CA GLN A 40 11.63 21.35 -26.47
C GLN A 40 10.51 22.16 -27.14
N ASP A 41 9.81 21.57 -28.12
CA ASP A 41 8.66 22.21 -28.77
C ASP A 41 7.51 22.42 -27.78
N ALA A 42 7.22 21.45 -26.90
CA ALA A 42 6.22 21.59 -25.85
C ALA A 42 6.57 22.70 -24.85
N TYR A 43 7.83 22.81 -24.42
CA TYR A 43 8.28 23.91 -23.56
C TYR A 43 8.16 25.29 -24.23
N LYS A 44 8.39 25.33 -25.55
CA LYS A 44 8.30 26.56 -26.34
C LYS A 44 6.85 27.00 -26.55
N GLU A 45 5.92 26.07 -26.74
CA GLU A 45 4.47 26.36 -26.83
C GLU A 45 3.87 26.85 -25.50
N ILE A 46 4.36 26.32 -24.37
CA ILE A 46 4.00 26.80 -23.02
C ILE A 46 4.56 28.22 -22.79
N GLY A 47 5.82 28.47 -23.15
CA GLY A 47 6.47 29.78 -22.99
C GLY A 47 5.90 30.87 -23.89
N GLN A 48 5.28 30.51 -25.01
CA GLN A 48 4.64 31.43 -25.97
C GLN A 48 3.16 31.69 -25.66
N GLY A 49 2.57 31.01 -24.67
CA GLY A 49 1.18 31.24 -24.26
C GLY A 49 0.13 30.73 -25.23
N ASN A 50 0.50 29.85 -26.17
CA ASN A 50 -0.43 29.25 -27.14
C ASN A 50 -1.26 28.10 -26.54
N VAL A 51 -0.90 27.65 -25.33
CA VAL A 51 -1.67 26.66 -24.55
C VAL A 51 -2.23 27.35 -23.31
N THR A 52 -3.56 27.41 -23.20
CA THR A 52 -4.24 27.92 -21.99
C THR A 52 -4.63 26.76 -21.08
N MET A 53 -4.00 26.68 -19.91
CA MET A 53 -4.43 25.77 -18.84
C MET A 53 -5.84 26.16 -18.38
N LYS A 54 -6.74 25.18 -18.25
CA LYS A 54 -8.09 25.38 -17.70
C LYS A 54 -7.98 26.01 -16.30
N LYS A 55 -8.46 27.24 -16.14
CA LYS A 55 -8.62 27.86 -14.81
C LYS A 55 -9.62 27.04 -14.00
N LEU A 56 -9.18 26.45 -12.90
CA LEU A 56 -10.05 25.95 -11.84
C LEU A 56 -10.86 27.13 -11.28
N ASN A 57 -12.16 27.07 -11.48
CA ASN A 57 -13.10 28.08 -11.04
C ASN A 57 -13.42 27.82 -9.56
N ASN A 58 -12.71 28.49 -8.64
CA ASN A 58 -12.98 28.43 -7.20
C ASN A 58 -14.26 29.24 -6.88
N GLY A 59 -15.41 28.63 -7.17
CA GLY A 59 -16.73 29.17 -6.86
C GLY A 59 -17.33 28.54 -5.61
N ASN A 60 -17.10 29.21 -4.46
CA ASN A 60 -18.00 29.32 -3.28
C ASN A 60 -17.23 29.37 -1.94
N GLN A 61 -16.41 30.41 -1.76
CA GLN A 61 -16.19 30.96 -0.44
C GLN A 61 -17.24 32.03 -0.15
N LYS A 62 -18.14 31.74 0.81
CA LYS A 62 -18.75 32.61 1.84
C LYS A 62 -20.23 32.28 2.07
N LYS A 63 -20.53 31.63 3.21
CA LYS A 63 -21.27 32.21 4.37
C LYS A 63 -21.58 31.13 5.44
N LYS A 64 -21.00 31.32 6.64
CA LYS A 64 -21.57 31.26 8.02
C LYS A 64 -22.65 30.16 8.30
N ARG A 65 -22.67 29.43 9.43
CA ARG A 65 -22.30 29.76 10.81
C ARG A 65 -22.55 28.52 11.71
N ALA A 66 -21.76 28.43 12.79
CA ALA A 66 -22.10 27.93 14.12
C ALA A 66 -22.60 26.47 14.26
N TRP A 67 -21.72 25.58 14.69
CA TRP A 67 -21.97 24.78 15.90
C TRP A 67 -20.78 24.94 16.86
N THR A 68 -21.10 25.34 18.07
CA THR A 68 -20.22 25.50 19.23
C THR A 68 -20.36 24.25 20.07
N ALA A 69 -19.21 23.67 20.47
CA ALA A 69 -19.01 22.79 21.62
C ALA A 69 -19.85 21.49 21.72
N ALA A 70 -19.16 20.36 21.59
CA ALA A 70 -19.34 19.24 22.50
C ALA A 70 -17.94 18.76 22.92
N ALA A 71 -17.52 19.20 24.09
CA ALA A 71 -16.37 18.66 24.81
C ALA A 71 -16.73 17.26 25.35
N ALA A 72 -15.74 16.36 25.29
CA ALA A 72 -15.53 15.13 26.06
C ALA A 72 -16.73 14.44 26.74
N ALA A 73 -16.91 13.15 26.41
CA ALA A 73 -17.41 12.16 27.35
C ALA A 73 -16.47 10.95 27.34
N VAL A 74 -15.52 10.96 28.27
CA VAL A 74 -14.76 9.78 28.69
C VAL A 74 -15.72 8.85 29.42
N ALA A 75 -15.92 7.64 28.91
CA ALA A 75 -16.51 6.55 29.65
C ALA A 75 -15.39 5.59 30.08
N VAL A 76 -14.89 5.77 31.31
CA VAL A 76 -14.06 4.77 31.99
C VAL A 76 -14.98 3.59 32.32
N ILE A 77 -14.84 2.47 31.60
CA ILE A 77 -15.36 1.19 32.09
C ILE A 77 -14.26 0.55 32.94
N ALA A 78 -14.43 0.68 34.25
CA ALA A 78 -13.70 -0.10 35.24
C ALA A 78 -14.46 -1.40 35.54
N VAL A 79 -13.69 -2.44 35.93
CA VAL A 79 -14.07 -3.74 36.55
C VAL A 79 -14.34 -4.86 35.53
N SER A 80 -13.66 -6.02 35.48
CA SER A 80 -12.92 -6.88 36.45
C SER A 80 -12.00 -7.87 35.66
N GLY A 81 -10.87 -8.43 36.11
CA GLY A 81 -10.22 -8.50 37.40
C GLY A 81 -8.82 -9.17 37.31
N SER A 82 -7.88 -8.66 38.11
CA SER A 82 -6.66 -9.28 38.69
C SER A 82 -5.70 -10.11 37.81
N VAL A 83 -4.59 -9.51 37.36
CA VAL A 83 -3.25 -9.59 38.00
C VAL A 83 -2.47 -8.31 37.66
N PHE A 84 -2.13 -7.52 38.69
CA PHE A 84 -1.32 -6.31 38.54
C PHE A 84 0.15 -6.67 38.33
N TYR A 85 0.69 -6.35 37.15
CA TYR A 85 2.09 -5.94 37.01
C TYR A 85 2.09 -4.44 36.72
N ALA A 86 2.58 -3.66 37.67
CA ALA A 86 2.71 -2.21 37.55
C ALA A 86 3.85 -1.88 36.56
N ASN A 87 3.51 -1.32 35.40
CA ASN A 87 4.45 -0.59 34.55
C ASN A 87 4.04 0.90 34.54
N PRO A 88 4.87 1.83 35.04
CA PRO A 88 4.49 3.22 35.31
C PRO A 88 4.50 4.15 34.08
N VAL A 89 3.94 3.71 32.93
CA VAL A 89 3.74 4.58 31.75
C VAL A 89 2.37 5.30 31.79
N LEU A 90 1.45 4.84 32.65
CA LEU A 90 0.19 5.50 32.97
C LEU A 90 0.39 6.74 33.87
N ALA A 91 0.86 7.84 33.30
CA ALA A 91 0.46 9.23 33.64
C ALA A 91 1.45 10.24 33.05
N LYS A 92 1.47 10.38 31.73
CA LYS A 92 1.93 11.60 31.08
C LYS A 92 0.95 11.89 29.96
N ASN A 93 0.31 13.05 30.05
CA ASN A 93 -0.72 13.54 29.13
C ASN A 93 -0.37 13.22 27.66
N ILE A 94 -1.00 12.19 27.08
CA ILE A 94 -0.99 11.99 25.64
C ILE A 94 -1.83 13.16 25.09
N PRO A 95 -1.25 14.08 24.29
CA PRO A 95 -2.07 15.01 23.53
C PRO A 95 -3.01 14.13 22.72
N VAL A 96 -4.33 14.30 22.89
CA VAL A 96 -5.36 13.71 22.03
C VAL A 96 -4.79 13.66 20.62
N ILE A 97 -4.38 12.48 20.18
CA ILE A 97 -3.73 12.31 18.88
C ILE A 97 -4.85 12.67 17.91
N GLY A 98 -4.83 13.91 17.41
CA GLY A 98 -5.88 14.41 16.54
C GLY A 98 -6.01 13.48 15.34
N ASP A 99 -7.22 13.39 14.80
CA ASP A 99 -7.63 12.60 13.62
C ASP A 99 -6.44 12.19 12.72
N VAL A 100 -5.87 11.00 12.96
CA VAL A 100 -4.67 10.51 12.26
C VAL A 100 -4.96 10.39 10.77
N PHE A 101 -6.19 10.02 10.41
CA PHE A 101 -6.65 10.02 9.03
C PHE A 101 -6.65 11.42 8.41
N ALA A 102 -7.07 12.46 9.13
CA ALA A 102 -6.94 13.83 8.63
C ALA A 102 -5.48 14.23 8.38
N LYS A 103 -4.55 13.79 9.25
CA LYS A 103 -3.11 14.03 9.05
C LYS A 103 -2.58 13.28 7.83
N LEU A 104 -2.96 12.02 7.65
CA LEU A 104 -2.59 11.19 6.50
C LEU A 104 -3.12 11.80 5.19
N GLN A 105 -4.39 12.21 5.16
CA GLN A 105 -4.98 12.89 4.01
C GLN A 105 -4.27 14.20 3.69
N LYS A 106 -3.92 14.98 4.71
CA LYS A 106 -3.17 16.23 4.54
C LYS A 106 -1.79 16.01 3.95
N ASN A 107 -1.08 14.98 4.40
CA ASN A 107 0.24 14.59 3.85
C ASN A 107 0.17 14.23 2.35
N LYS A 108 -1.02 13.92 1.83
CA LYS A 108 -1.29 13.55 0.43
C LYS A 108 -1.86 14.69 -0.42
N GLU A 109 -2.22 15.84 0.16
CA GLU A 109 -2.86 16.95 -0.58
C GLU A 109 -2.02 17.50 -1.75
N ASN A 110 -0.70 17.33 -1.71
CA ASN A 110 0.23 17.77 -2.76
C ASN A 110 0.66 16.66 -3.73
N ASN A 111 0.15 15.42 -3.59
CA ASN A 111 0.46 14.32 -4.50
C ASN A 111 -0.47 14.38 -5.73
N PRO A 112 0.05 14.30 -6.97
CA PRO A 112 -0.79 14.22 -8.17
C PRO A 112 -1.80 13.06 -8.19
N TYR A 113 -1.64 12.04 -7.34
CA TYR A 113 -2.59 10.93 -7.13
C TYR A 113 -3.58 11.15 -5.95
N GLY A 114 -3.58 12.34 -5.35
CA GLY A 114 -4.19 12.61 -4.05
C GLY A 114 -5.71 12.50 -3.95
N GLU A 115 -6.49 12.53 -5.04
CA GLU A 115 -7.95 12.37 -4.95
C GLU A 115 -8.39 10.90 -4.75
N LYS A 116 -7.72 9.96 -5.43
CA LYS A 116 -8.00 8.52 -5.28
C LYS A 116 -7.56 8.02 -3.90
N ASP A 117 -6.39 8.47 -3.46
CA ASP A 117 -5.90 8.24 -2.09
C ASP A 117 -6.88 8.80 -1.04
N LYS A 118 -7.44 10.01 -1.22
CA LYS A 118 -8.39 10.58 -0.25
C LYS A 118 -9.65 9.74 -0.06
N THR A 119 -10.23 9.21 -1.14
CA THR A 119 -11.45 8.41 -1.06
C THR A 119 -11.22 7.09 -0.34
N ALA A 120 -10.12 6.39 -0.65
CA ALA A 120 -9.77 5.14 0.03
C ALA A 120 -9.52 5.35 1.53
N TYR A 121 -8.75 6.38 1.90
CA TYR A 121 -8.48 6.68 3.32
C TYR A 121 -9.75 7.10 4.07
N GLY A 122 -10.64 7.86 3.43
CA GLY A 122 -11.94 8.20 4.01
C GLY A 122 -12.79 6.95 4.28
N LYS A 123 -12.87 6.03 3.30
CA LYS A 123 -13.60 4.77 3.45
C LYS A 123 -12.98 3.87 4.52
N ILE A 124 -11.65 3.79 4.63
CA ILE A 124 -10.99 3.05 5.71
C ILE A 124 -11.32 3.70 7.05
N ALA A 125 -11.21 5.02 7.17
CA ALA A 125 -11.51 5.76 8.39
C ALA A 125 -12.96 5.55 8.87
N ASP A 126 -13.93 5.61 7.95
CA ASP A 126 -15.35 5.43 8.24
C ASP A 126 -15.69 4.03 8.80
N ASN A 127 -14.87 3.02 8.48
CA ASN A 127 -15.04 1.65 8.96
C ASN A 127 -14.04 1.25 10.05
N SER A 128 -13.11 2.13 10.43
CA SER A 128 -12.11 1.84 11.47
C SER A 128 -12.69 1.95 12.87
N GLU A 129 -12.28 1.03 13.72
CA GLU A 129 -12.56 1.06 15.15
C GLU A 129 -11.34 1.53 15.93
N SER A 130 -11.58 2.21 17.05
CA SER A 130 -10.49 2.69 17.88
C SER A 130 -9.85 1.55 18.67
N VAL A 131 -8.54 1.45 18.59
CA VAL A 131 -7.71 0.51 19.34
C VAL A 131 -7.40 1.11 20.72
N GLN A 132 -7.95 0.50 21.77
CA GLN A 132 -7.87 1.02 23.14
C GLN A 132 -7.37 -0.04 24.14
N ASN A 133 -6.33 -0.80 23.78
CA ASN A 133 -5.70 -1.78 24.67
C ASN A 133 -4.28 -1.35 25.07
N PRO A 134 -3.79 -1.70 26.27
CA PRO A 134 -2.45 -1.27 26.75
C PRO A 134 -1.27 -1.70 25.86
N GLY A 135 -1.45 -2.71 25.00
CA GLY A 135 -0.42 -3.18 24.08
C GLY A 135 -0.27 -2.32 22.83
N SER A 136 -1.20 -1.39 22.55
CA SER A 136 -1.17 -0.57 21.35
C SER A 136 -0.17 0.59 21.42
N GLU A 137 0.55 0.74 22.53
CA GLU A 137 1.59 1.75 22.72
C GLU A 137 2.90 1.13 23.20
N ALA A 138 4.02 1.60 22.63
CA ALA A 138 5.35 1.23 23.06
C ALA A 138 6.27 2.46 23.08
N GLU A 139 7.05 2.59 24.15
CA GLU A 139 8.08 3.64 24.26
C GLU A 139 9.45 3.00 24.44
N SER A 140 10.40 3.41 23.60
CA SER A 140 11.80 3.00 23.72
C SER A 140 12.69 4.09 23.14
N ASN A 141 13.82 4.35 23.82
CA ASN A 141 14.87 5.26 23.38
C ASN A 141 14.37 6.65 22.89
N GLY A 142 13.44 7.26 23.63
CA GLY A 142 12.90 8.59 23.30
C GLY A 142 11.93 8.60 22.12
N VAL A 143 11.40 7.44 21.71
CA VAL A 143 10.33 7.34 20.70
C VAL A 143 9.15 6.59 21.29
N THR A 144 8.01 7.25 21.34
CA THR A 144 6.71 6.64 21.65
C THR A 144 6.00 6.33 20.34
N VAL A 145 5.53 5.09 20.19
CA VAL A 145 4.77 4.62 19.03
C VAL A 145 3.42 4.12 19.50
N THR A 146 2.35 4.50 18.79
CA THR A 146 0.97 4.20 19.17
C THR A 146 0.17 3.77 17.95
N VAL A 147 -0.58 2.68 18.08
CA VAL A 147 -1.66 2.28 17.15
C VAL A 147 -2.98 2.79 17.72
N SER A 148 -3.74 3.55 16.93
CA SER A 148 -4.97 4.22 17.43
C SER A 148 -6.26 3.70 16.82
N ASP A 149 -6.22 3.21 15.58
CA ASP A 149 -7.40 2.75 14.85
C ASP A 149 -7.04 1.54 13.98
N ALA A 150 -7.97 0.61 13.79
CA ALA A 150 -7.80 -0.55 12.94
C ALA A 150 -9.10 -0.92 12.21
N TYR A 151 -8.97 -1.48 11.01
CA TYR A 151 -10.06 -1.99 10.19
C TYR A 151 -9.60 -3.24 9.43
N CYS A 152 -10.46 -4.25 9.31
CA CYS A 152 -10.18 -5.43 8.51
C CYS A 152 -11.42 -5.81 7.70
N ASP A 153 -11.31 -5.80 6.37
CA ASP A 153 -12.43 -6.11 5.47
C ASP A 153 -12.46 -7.60 5.04
N GLY A 154 -11.58 -8.41 5.62
CA GLY A 154 -11.37 -9.82 5.28
C GLY A 154 -10.33 -10.05 4.18
N TYR A 155 -9.99 -9.04 3.39
CA TYR A 155 -8.92 -9.08 2.38
C TYR A 155 -7.67 -8.35 2.83
N GLU A 156 -7.85 -7.13 3.32
CA GLU A 156 -6.80 -6.31 3.91
C GLU A 156 -7.14 -5.96 5.35
N MET A 157 -6.08 -5.71 6.11
CA MET A 157 -6.13 -5.11 7.43
C MET A 157 -5.34 -3.81 7.39
N TYR A 158 -5.99 -2.75 7.84
CA TYR A 158 -5.45 -1.41 7.95
C TYR A 158 -5.35 -1.01 9.40
N PHE A 159 -4.31 -0.27 9.76
CA PHE A 159 -4.21 0.34 11.08
C PHE A 159 -3.46 1.66 11.02
N THR A 160 -3.86 2.62 11.85
CA THR A 160 -3.14 3.87 11.98
C THR A 160 -2.00 3.71 12.97
N ILE A 161 -0.85 4.28 12.65
CA ILE A 161 0.30 4.31 13.56
C ILE A 161 0.84 5.73 13.66
N THR A 162 1.19 6.13 14.87
CA THR A 162 1.82 7.43 15.16
C THR A 162 3.11 7.20 15.91
N ALA A 163 4.17 7.92 15.55
CA ALA A 163 5.41 7.99 16.31
C ALA A 163 5.74 9.44 16.70
N ILE A 164 6.14 9.63 17.95
CA ILE A 164 6.57 10.91 18.50
C ILE A 164 7.95 10.71 19.10
N THR A 165 8.87 11.64 18.82
CA THR A 165 10.22 11.59 19.35
C THR A 165 10.70 12.97 19.80
N ASP A 166 11.54 12.99 20.85
CA ASP A 166 12.28 14.15 21.31
C ASP A 166 13.70 14.24 20.70
N ASN A 167 14.08 13.29 19.82
CA ASN A 167 15.34 13.35 19.09
C ASN A 167 15.29 14.44 18.02
N ASP A 168 16.00 15.55 18.27
CA ASP A 168 16.04 16.71 17.37
C ASP A 168 16.54 16.41 15.95
N GLN A 169 17.46 15.45 15.76
CA GLN A 169 18.01 15.13 14.44
C GLN A 169 17.03 14.29 13.61
N VAL A 170 16.41 13.29 14.23
CA VAL A 170 15.38 12.45 13.61
C VAL A 170 14.12 13.27 13.34
N ASN A 171 13.74 14.15 14.25
CA ASN A 171 12.61 15.04 14.07
C ASN A 171 12.86 16.07 12.93
N GLN A 172 14.06 16.20 12.35
CA GLN A 172 14.27 17.00 11.14
C GLN A 172 14.03 16.22 9.83
N LYS A 173 13.66 14.94 9.91
CA LYS A 173 13.45 14.07 8.75
C LYS A 173 11.98 14.02 8.34
N ASP A 174 11.73 13.56 7.12
CA ASP A 174 10.39 13.49 6.53
C ASP A 174 9.70 12.16 6.81
N TYR A 175 10.48 11.09 6.97
CA TYR A 175 9.98 9.72 7.16
C TYR A 175 10.65 9.03 8.32
N LEU A 176 9.92 8.13 8.96
CA LEU A 176 10.41 7.19 9.96
C LEU A 176 9.94 5.77 9.57
N LEU A 177 10.89 4.85 9.40
CA LEU A 177 10.66 3.54 8.79
C LEU A 177 11.17 2.42 9.71
N PRO A 178 10.34 1.46 10.12
CA PRO A 178 10.78 0.26 10.85
C PRO A 178 11.18 -0.91 9.92
N GLU A 179 11.04 -0.72 8.60
CA GLU A 179 11.03 -1.78 7.56
C GLU A 179 12.14 -2.83 7.64
N LYS A 180 13.35 -2.48 8.10
CA LYS A 180 14.50 -3.41 8.09
C LYS A 180 14.59 -4.33 9.30
N SER A 181 13.89 -3.98 10.38
CA SER A 181 13.92 -4.75 11.64
C SER A 181 12.54 -5.23 12.08
N GLN A 182 11.50 -4.91 11.30
CA GLN A 182 10.14 -5.28 11.67
C GLN A 182 9.90 -6.79 11.57
N GLN A 183 9.14 -7.29 12.54
CA GLN A 183 8.61 -8.64 12.62
C GLN A 183 7.13 -8.50 12.94
N VAL A 184 6.28 -9.06 12.09
CA VAL A 184 4.83 -8.92 12.22
C VAL A 184 4.23 -10.31 12.36
N TYR A 185 3.30 -10.45 13.30
CA TYR A 185 2.56 -11.67 13.49
C TYR A 185 1.07 -11.39 13.51
N VAL A 186 0.29 -12.25 12.87
CA VAL A 186 -1.16 -12.28 12.98
C VAL A 186 -1.55 -13.62 13.58
N ASN A 187 -2.18 -13.60 14.74
CA ASN A 187 -2.56 -14.81 15.49
C ASN A 187 -1.39 -15.77 15.77
N GLY A 188 -0.18 -15.23 15.93
CA GLY A 188 1.06 -15.99 16.15
C GLY A 188 1.73 -16.52 14.88
N GLU A 189 1.15 -16.28 13.70
CA GLU A 189 1.75 -16.59 12.41
C GLU A 189 2.57 -15.42 11.89
N GLU A 190 3.81 -15.65 11.47
CA GLU A 190 4.68 -14.60 10.92
C GLU A 190 4.20 -14.16 9.54
N THR A 191 4.09 -12.85 9.33
CA THR A 191 3.65 -12.24 8.07
C THR A 191 4.35 -10.90 7.81
N GLY A 192 4.00 -10.24 6.71
CA GLY A 192 4.49 -8.90 6.36
C GLY A 192 3.56 -7.78 6.84
N ALA A 193 4.10 -6.57 6.95
CA ALA A 193 3.31 -5.34 6.93
C ALA A 193 4.02 -4.29 6.10
N GLU A 194 3.25 -3.49 5.38
CA GLU A 194 3.75 -2.24 4.82
C GLU A 194 3.59 -1.14 5.86
N LEU A 195 4.71 -0.56 6.29
CA LEU A 195 4.74 0.41 7.36
C LEU A 195 5.72 1.54 7.07
N SER A 196 5.17 2.72 6.79
CA SER A 196 5.93 3.95 6.56
C SER A 196 5.22 5.12 7.24
N LEU A 197 5.94 5.86 8.07
CA LEU A 197 5.39 7.01 8.77
C LEU A 197 5.95 8.28 8.17
N LYS A 198 5.08 9.15 7.67
CA LYS A 198 5.44 10.48 7.15
C LYS A 198 5.18 11.54 8.22
N LYS A 199 6.10 12.49 8.34
CA LYS A 199 5.99 13.60 9.26
C LYS A 199 4.79 14.48 8.91
N ALA A 200 3.93 14.72 9.89
CA ALA A 200 2.81 15.66 9.86
C ALA A 200 3.24 17.05 10.34
N GLU A 201 2.41 18.06 10.07
CA GLU A 201 2.71 19.46 10.40
C GLU A 201 2.92 19.73 11.90
N ASP A 202 2.31 18.94 12.77
CA ASP A 202 2.45 19.07 14.23
C ASP A 202 3.75 18.44 14.78
N GLY A 203 4.56 17.85 13.90
CA GLY A 203 5.82 17.21 14.26
C GLY A 203 5.71 15.70 14.50
N SER A 204 4.51 15.14 14.62
CA SER A 204 4.33 13.69 14.73
C SER A 204 4.61 12.99 13.40
N PHE A 205 5.09 11.75 13.44
CA PHE A 205 5.17 10.88 12.27
C PHE A 205 3.92 10.01 12.25
N VAL A 206 3.20 9.96 11.13
CA VAL A 206 1.95 9.19 10.99
C VAL A 206 1.99 8.27 9.78
N GLY A 207 1.47 7.06 9.93
CA GLY A 207 1.41 6.05 8.88
C GLY A 207 0.05 5.34 8.87
N LEU A 208 -0.31 4.83 7.70
CA LEU A 208 -1.33 3.80 7.54
C LEU A 208 -0.59 2.50 7.29
N GLY A 209 -0.59 1.61 8.29
CA GLY A 209 -0.10 0.26 8.17
C GLY A 209 -1.08 -0.61 7.40
N HIS A 210 -0.54 -1.58 6.66
CA HIS A 210 -1.30 -2.47 5.79
C HIS A 210 -0.78 -3.90 5.90
N ILE A 211 -1.68 -4.86 6.10
CA ILE A 211 -1.42 -6.31 6.13
C ILE A 211 -2.41 -7.00 5.20
N SER A 212 -1.92 -7.78 4.24
CA SER A 212 -2.77 -8.53 3.33
C SER A 212 -3.06 -9.94 3.81
N ALA A 213 -4.30 -10.39 3.67
CA ALA A 213 -4.68 -11.78 3.90
C ALA A 213 -3.83 -12.71 3.03
N GLY A 214 -3.47 -12.29 1.80
CA GLY A 214 -2.64 -13.07 0.89
C GLY A 214 -1.21 -13.35 1.39
N TRP A 215 -0.76 -12.68 2.45
CA TRP A 215 0.54 -12.94 3.10
C TRP A 215 0.45 -13.95 4.24
N LEU A 216 -0.74 -14.46 4.54
CA LEU A 216 -0.98 -15.54 5.50
C LEU A 216 -1.04 -16.88 4.76
N ALA A 217 -0.64 -17.95 5.43
CA ALA A 217 -0.64 -19.32 4.91
C ALA A 217 -2.06 -19.76 4.50
N ASP A 218 -3.05 -19.47 5.34
CA ASP A 218 -4.46 -19.78 5.08
C ASP A 218 -5.16 -18.71 4.21
N LYS A 219 -4.41 -17.69 3.77
CA LYS A 219 -4.89 -16.58 2.93
C LYS A 219 -6.16 -15.88 3.44
N THR A 220 -6.41 -15.92 4.75
CA THR A 220 -7.66 -15.44 5.38
C THR A 220 -7.39 -14.89 6.76
N PHE A 221 -8.20 -13.90 7.16
CA PHE A 221 -8.25 -13.46 8.56
C PHE A 221 -9.30 -14.25 9.35
N LYS A 222 -9.10 -14.34 10.67
CA LYS A 222 -10.11 -14.88 11.59
C LYS A 222 -11.11 -13.78 11.95
N ASP A 223 -12.31 -14.17 12.37
CA ASP A 223 -13.37 -13.26 12.87
C ASP A 223 -12.84 -12.16 13.79
N GLN A 224 -11.90 -12.53 14.67
CA GLN A 224 -11.06 -11.59 15.39
C GLN A 224 -9.61 -12.02 15.26
N SER A 225 -8.73 -11.07 14.95
CA SER A 225 -7.30 -11.30 14.81
C SER A 225 -6.50 -10.49 15.83
N THR A 226 -5.49 -11.12 16.44
CA THR A 226 -4.48 -10.44 17.24
C THR A 226 -3.26 -10.15 16.37
N VAL A 227 -2.77 -8.92 16.40
CA VAL A 227 -1.63 -8.44 15.63
C VAL A 227 -0.50 -8.08 16.58
N ASP A 228 0.67 -8.67 16.38
CA ASP A 228 1.92 -8.29 17.04
C ASP A 228 2.83 -7.60 16.03
N ILE A 229 3.33 -6.41 16.36
CA ILE A 229 4.33 -5.71 15.55
C ILE A 229 5.54 -5.41 16.43
N LYS A 230 6.68 -5.94 16.05
CA LYS A 230 7.95 -5.79 16.79
C LYS A 230 8.99 -5.21 15.87
N PHE A 231 9.75 -4.24 16.34
CA PHE A 231 10.91 -3.73 15.62
C PHE A 231 11.95 -3.22 16.60
N THR A 232 13.21 -3.22 16.17
CA THR A 232 14.35 -2.83 17.01
C THR A 232 15.10 -1.62 16.49
N GLU A 233 14.76 -1.14 15.30
CA GLU A 233 15.43 -0.04 14.62
C GLU A 233 14.42 0.82 13.89
N LEU A 234 14.56 2.14 14.03
CA LEU A 234 13.80 3.13 13.29
C LEU A 234 14.76 3.96 12.43
N TYR A 235 14.49 3.96 11.13
CA TYR A 235 15.31 4.60 10.11
C TYR A 235 14.65 5.90 9.67
N ALA A 236 15.34 7.02 9.87
CA ALA A 236 14.80 8.32 9.53
C ALA A 236 15.34 8.80 8.18
N LYS A 237 14.46 9.20 7.26
CA LYS A 237 14.84 9.60 5.88
C LYS A 237 14.27 10.95 5.50
N VAL A 238 14.98 11.64 4.62
CA VAL A 238 14.41 12.77 3.88
C VAL A 238 13.74 12.29 2.60
N GLU A 239 12.78 13.04 2.09
CA GLU A 239 12.10 12.74 0.84
C GLU A 239 13.10 12.69 -0.32
N ASN A 240 12.99 11.68 -1.19
CA ASN A 240 13.90 11.45 -2.32
C ASN A 240 15.38 11.25 -1.92
N GLN A 241 15.65 10.75 -0.71
CA GLN A 241 17.01 10.42 -0.29
C GLN A 241 17.65 9.40 -1.26
N PRO A 242 18.85 9.66 -1.79
CA PRO A 242 19.55 8.72 -2.66
C PRO A 242 19.98 7.46 -1.89
N GLU A 243 19.88 6.31 -2.54
CA GLU A 243 20.32 5.02 -2.01
C GLU A 243 21.68 4.59 -2.60
N PRO A 244 22.57 3.92 -1.84
CA PRO A 244 22.36 3.46 -0.47
C PRO A 244 22.51 4.59 0.56
N ALA A 245 21.61 4.62 1.53
CA ALA A 245 21.70 5.50 2.69
C ALA A 245 22.67 4.96 3.75
N THR A 246 23.50 5.85 4.32
CA THR A 246 24.28 5.58 5.54
C THR A 246 23.44 5.92 6.77
N TYR A 247 23.41 5.02 7.75
CA TYR A 247 22.65 5.19 8.98
C TYR A 247 23.59 5.30 10.18
N VAL A 248 23.34 6.31 11.00
CA VAL A 248 24.15 6.70 12.17
C VAL A 248 23.20 6.84 13.36
N GLU A 249 23.49 6.10 14.43
CA GLU A 249 22.72 6.12 15.68
C GLU A 249 22.61 7.55 16.22
N GLY A 250 21.39 7.97 16.55
CA GLY A 250 21.07 9.30 17.05
C GLY A 250 20.90 10.38 15.97
N GLU A 251 21.33 10.17 14.72
CA GLU A 251 21.16 11.13 13.62
C GLU A 251 20.00 10.75 12.69
N ASN A 252 20.02 9.52 12.18
CA ASN A 252 19.02 8.98 11.26
C ASN A 252 18.73 7.49 11.49
N LEU A 253 19.18 6.97 12.62
CA LEU A 253 18.87 5.65 13.17
C LEU A 253 18.60 5.80 14.65
N ILE A 254 17.54 5.15 15.14
CA ILE A 254 17.30 4.96 16.57
C ILE A 254 17.16 3.47 16.81
N THR A 255 18.04 2.90 17.62
CA THR A 255 17.93 1.52 18.08
C THR A 255 17.10 1.45 19.37
N GLY A 256 16.26 0.44 19.50
CA GLY A 256 15.36 0.27 20.64
C GLY A 256 14.65 -1.08 20.63
N GLN A 257 13.56 -1.17 21.39
CA GLN A 257 12.65 -2.31 21.38
C GLN A 257 11.21 -1.80 21.49
N TRP A 258 10.47 -1.87 20.39
CA TRP A 258 9.05 -1.54 20.36
C TRP A 258 8.28 -2.82 20.07
N ASN A 259 7.35 -3.16 20.96
CA ASN A 259 6.45 -4.29 20.81
C ASN A 259 5.03 -3.75 20.95
N LEU A 260 4.30 -3.76 19.85
CA LEU A 260 2.90 -3.35 19.78
C LEU A 260 2.05 -4.61 19.64
N GLU A 261 0.94 -4.66 20.36
CA GLU A 261 -0.06 -5.71 20.28
C GLU A 261 -1.44 -5.08 20.24
N PHE A 262 -2.29 -5.47 19.29
CA PHE A 262 -3.68 -5.04 19.24
C PHE A 262 -4.57 -6.12 18.64
N THR A 263 -5.88 -5.96 18.79
CA THR A 263 -6.88 -6.84 18.18
C THR A 263 -7.74 -6.06 17.20
N VAL A 264 -8.21 -6.74 16.18
CA VAL A 264 -9.15 -6.19 15.21
C VAL A 264 -10.17 -7.26 14.84
N ASP A 265 -11.44 -6.86 14.82
CA ASP A 265 -12.53 -7.70 14.33
C ASP A 265 -12.59 -7.58 12.80
N THR A 266 -12.80 -8.70 12.13
CA THR A 266 -13.02 -8.72 10.68
C THR A 266 -14.46 -8.37 10.38
N ASP A 267 -14.67 -7.27 9.65
CA ASP A 267 -15.98 -6.82 9.20
C ASP A 267 -16.10 -6.93 7.68
N THR A 268 -16.78 -8.00 7.25
CA THR A 268 -17.10 -8.24 5.84
C THR A 268 -18.45 -7.64 5.43
N SER A 269 -19.20 -7.02 6.36
CA SER A 269 -20.51 -6.45 6.07
C SER A 269 -20.51 -5.34 5.00
N PRO A 270 -19.43 -4.55 4.81
CA PRO A 270 -19.36 -3.56 3.73
C PRO A 270 -19.05 -4.17 2.35
N LEU A 271 -18.72 -5.47 2.27
CA LEU A 271 -18.39 -6.11 1.00
C LEU A 271 -19.64 -6.29 0.13
N ASN A 272 -19.52 -5.93 -1.13
CA ASN A 272 -20.53 -6.24 -2.15
C ASN A 272 -19.96 -7.25 -3.13
N THR A 273 -20.49 -8.47 -3.09
CA THR A 273 -20.07 -9.58 -3.97
C THR A 273 -21.05 -9.74 -5.12
N TYR A 274 -20.50 -9.81 -6.33
CA TYR A 274 -21.23 -10.00 -7.57
C TYR A 274 -20.75 -11.29 -8.23
N GLU A 275 -21.65 -12.24 -8.38
CA GLU A 275 -21.42 -13.46 -9.17
C GLU A 275 -21.61 -13.11 -10.65
N VAL A 276 -20.52 -13.08 -11.41
CA VAL A 276 -20.50 -12.60 -12.80
C VAL A 276 -20.59 -13.78 -13.77
N ASN A 277 -19.67 -14.74 -13.62
CA ASN A 277 -19.57 -15.95 -14.43
C ASN A 277 -19.58 -15.70 -15.94
N THR A 278 -18.86 -14.66 -16.40
CA THR A 278 -18.66 -14.42 -17.84
C THR A 278 -17.45 -15.20 -18.32
N GLU A 279 -17.57 -15.86 -19.46
CA GLU A 279 -16.55 -16.73 -20.02
C GLU A 279 -16.14 -16.29 -21.43
N ASN A 280 -14.86 -16.40 -21.73
CA ASN A 280 -14.34 -16.29 -23.09
C ASN A 280 -13.06 -17.12 -23.27
N ASN A 281 -13.04 -18.00 -24.26
CA ASN A 281 -11.90 -18.85 -24.62
C ASN A 281 -11.36 -19.69 -23.43
N GLY A 282 -12.25 -20.18 -22.58
CA GLY A 282 -11.89 -20.97 -21.40
C GLY A 282 -11.49 -20.15 -20.17
N PHE A 283 -11.36 -18.82 -20.30
CA PHE A 283 -11.17 -17.91 -19.17
C PHE A 283 -12.52 -17.51 -18.61
N THR A 284 -12.65 -17.49 -17.28
CA THR A 284 -13.91 -17.10 -16.62
C THR A 284 -13.65 -16.02 -15.58
N VAL A 285 -14.34 -14.89 -15.68
CA VAL A 285 -14.46 -13.98 -14.53
C VAL A 285 -15.61 -14.49 -13.67
N SER A 286 -15.28 -15.20 -12.60
CA SER A 286 -16.26 -15.89 -11.74
C SER A 286 -17.02 -14.88 -10.89
N LYS A 287 -16.30 -14.03 -10.16
CA LYS A 287 -16.88 -13.02 -9.26
C LYS A 287 -16.07 -11.73 -9.19
N ILE A 288 -16.76 -10.68 -8.75
CA ILE A 288 -16.17 -9.38 -8.39
C ILE A 288 -16.63 -9.02 -6.97
N VAL A 289 -15.70 -8.54 -6.15
CA VAL A 289 -15.99 -8.08 -4.78
C VAL A 289 -15.56 -6.64 -4.64
N LYS A 290 -16.50 -5.75 -4.31
CA LYS A 290 -16.22 -4.35 -3.97
C LYS A 290 -16.08 -4.24 -2.45
N ALA A 291 -14.87 -3.93 -2.00
CA ALA A 291 -14.58 -3.57 -0.63
C ALA A 291 -14.48 -2.03 -0.48
N PRO A 292 -14.43 -1.48 0.75
CA PRO A 292 -14.35 -0.05 0.94
C PRO A 292 -13.11 0.60 0.31
N ALA A 293 -11.94 -0.03 0.40
CA ALA A 293 -10.68 0.55 -0.07
C ALA A 293 -10.22 0.02 -1.44
N SER A 294 -10.76 -1.11 -1.90
CA SER A 294 -10.28 -1.82 -3.10
C SER A 294 -11.40 -2.62 -3.76
N THR A 295 -11.16 -3.02 -5.00
CA THR A 295 -12.00 -3.99 -5.71
C THR A 295 -11.18 -5.24 -6.02
N TYR A 296 -11.82 -6.40 -5.95
CA TYR A 296 -11.22 -7.70 -6.23
C TYR A 296 -11.94 -8.36 -7.39
N LEU A 297 -11.19 -8.88 -8.36
CA LEU A 297 -11.69 -9.67 -9.48
C LEU A 297 -11.07 -11.06 -9.43
N TYR A 298 -11.89 -12.07 -9.68
CA TYR A 298 -11.48 -13.46 -9.70
C TYR A 298 -11.56 -14.01 -11.12
N LEU A 299 -10.41 -14.40 -11.65
CA LEU A 299 -10.25 -14.91 -13.01
C LEU A 299 -9.77 -16.37 -12.95
N GLU A 300 -10.57 -17.28 -13.47
CA GLU A 300 -10.15 -18.65 -13.76
C GLU A 300 -9.36 -18.67 -15.07
N VAL A 301 -8.19 -19.29 -15.05
CA VAL A 301 -7.24 -19.35 -16.15
C VAL A 301 -6.91 -20.80 -16.49
N PRO A 302 -6.97 -21.20 -17.78
CA PRO A 302 -6.55 -22.53 -18.21
C PRO A 302 -5.06 -22.81 -17.97
N GLU A 303 -4.74 -24.08 -17.63
CA GLU A 303 -3.37 -24.50 -17.29
C GLU A 303 -2.34 -24.24 -18.40
N GLU A 304 -2.78 -24.16 -19.67
CA GLU A 304 -1.87 -23.87 -20.79
C GLU A 304 -1.28 -22.46 -20.78
N TYR A 305 -1.82 -21.53 -19.98
CA TYR A 305 -1.36 -20.15 -19.90
C TYR A 305 -0.60 -19.89 -18.60
N GLU A 306 0.74 -19.91 -18.63
CA GLU A 306 1.55 -19.75 -17.41
C GLU A 306 1.76 -18.29 -16.99
N ASN A 307 1.70 -17.35 -17.93
CA ASN A 307 2.09 -15.95 -17.72
C ASN A 307 1.06 -14.97 -18.29
N VAL A 308 -0.04 -14.79 -17.57
CA VAL A 308 -1.12 -13.89 -17.99
C VAL A 308 -1.09 -12.55 -17.28
N GLN A 309 -1.52 -11.50 -17.99
CA GLN A 309 -1.73 -10.16 -17.46
C GLN A 309 -3.11 -9.65 -17.82
N MET A 310 -3.77 -8.97 -16.89
CA MET A 310 -5.06 -8.33 -17.13
C MET A 310 -4.91 -6.84 -17.41
N ILE A 311 -5.67 -6.32 -18.39
CA ILE A 311 -5.95 -4.90 -18.54
C ILE A 311 -7.42 -4.69 -18.17
N LEU A 312 -7.65 -3.80 -17.20
CA LEU A 312 -8.97 -3.47 -16.71
C LEU A 312 -9.34 -2.05 -17.11
N THR A 313 -10.54 -1.86 -17.64
CA THR A 313 -11.11 -0.53 -17.89
C THR A 313 -12.55 -0.42 -17.42
N ASP A 314 -12.97 0.78 -17.04
CA ASP A 314 -14.38 1.09 -16.77
C ASP A 314 -15.21 1.21 -18.05
N ALA A 315 -16.50 1.52 -17.90
CA ALA A 315 -17.45 1.68 -19.00
C ALA A 315 -17.09 2.79 -20.00
N ASP A 316 -16.31 3.78 -19.56
CA ASP A 316 -15.85 4.90 -20.39
C ASP A 316 -14.49 4.62 -21.05
N GLY A 317 -13.91 3.44 -20.80
CA GLY A 317 -12.60 3.03 -21.30
C GLY A 317 -11.42 3.59 -20.49
N ASN A 318 -11.66 4.16 -19.30
CA ASN A 318 -10.58 4.59 -18.42
C ASN A 318 -9.94 3.37 -17.76
N LYS A 319 -8.61 3.35 -17.72
CA LYS A 319 -7.86 2.27 -17.08
C LYS A 319 -8.08 2.28 -15.57
N LEU A 320 -8.34 1.09 -15.02
CA LEU A 320 -8.38 0.84 -13.59
C LEU A 320 -7.00 0.40 -13.10
N GLU A 321 -6.50 1.08 -12.06
CA GLU A 321 -5.16 0.85 -11.52
C GLU A 321 -5.10 -0.43 -10.68
N LYS A 322 -4.17 -1.33 -11.02
CA LYS A 322 -3.96 -2.61 -10.34
C LYS A 322 -2.92 -2.45 -9.24
N PHE A 323 -3.16 -3.03 -8.07
CA PHE A 323 -2.22 -2.98 -6.95
C PHE A 323 -1.42 -4.27 -6.79
N GLY A 324 -2.07 -5.42 -7.04
CA GLY A 324 -1.45 -6.72 -6.86
C GLY A 324 -2.48 -7.83 -7.00
N GLY A 325 -2.09 -9.05 -6.65
CA GLY A 325 -2.99 -10.18 -6.68
C GLY A 325 -2.35 -11.44 -6.16
N THR A 326 -3.16 -12.48 -5.98
CA THR A 326 -2.70 -13.82 -5.61
C THR A 326 -3.14 -14.83 -6.66
N THR A 327 -2.44 -15.95 -6.72
CA THR A 327 -2.78 -17.07 -7.58
C THR A 327 -2.99 -18.32 -6.72
N THR A 328 -3.94 -19.16 -7.09
CA THR A 328 -4.12 -20.48 -6.48
C THR A 328 -3.18 -21.50 -7.11
N ASP A 329 -3.02 -22.64 -6.44
CA ASP A 329 -2.46 -23.80 -7.11
C ASP A 329 -3.41 -24.29 -8.20
N LEU A 330 -2.86 -25.07 -9.14
CA LEU A 330 -3.61 -25.66 -10.23
C LEU A 330 -4.57 -26.73 -9.69
N GLU A 331 -5.86 -26.60 -10.00
CA GLU A 331 -6.91 -27.56 -9.67
C GLU A 331 -7.79 -27.82 -10.90
N ASN A 332 -7.96 -29.09 -11.27
CA ASN A 332 -8.77 -29.51 -12.41
C ASN A 332 -8.40 -28.86 -13.76
N GLY A 333 -7.11 -28.56 -13.98
CA GLY A 333 -6.60 -27.95 -15.21
C GLY A 333 -6.84 -26.45 -15.30
N MET A 334 -7.23 -25.81 -14.19
CA MET A 334 -7.41 -24.37 -14.07
C MET A 334 -6.66 -23.86 -12.84
N TYR A 335 -6.25 -22.61 -12.85
CA TYR A 335 -5.86 -21.88 -11.64
C TYR A 335 -6.62 -20.56 -11.58
N GLU A 336 -6.80 -20.01 -10.39
CA GLU A 336 -7.52 -18.76 -10.20
C GLU A 336 -6.53 -17.63 -9.87
N ILE A 337 -6.71 -16.48 -10.52
CA ILE A 337 -6.06 -15.23 -10.16
C ILE A 337 -7.09 -14.34 -9.45
N GLN A 338 -6.81 -14.00 -8.20
CA GLN A 338 -7.47 -12.92 -7.49
C GLN A 338 -6.67 -11.64 -7.72
N LEU A 339 -7.22 -10.69 -8.47
CA LEU A 339 -6.59 -9.40 -8.74
C LEU A 339 -7.22 -8.31 -7.89
N GLN A 340 -6.39 -7.57 -7.15
CA GLN A 340 -6.74 -6.35 -6.43
C GLN A 340 -6.45 -5.13 -7.29
N PHE A 341 -7.42 -4.22 -7.35
CA PHE A 341 -7.30 -2.96 -8.05
C PHE A 341 -8.07 -1.87 -7.31
N GLU A 342 -7.93 -0.64 -7.78
CA GLU A 342 -8.56 0.51 -7.16
C GLU A 342 -10.07 0.34 -6.93
N GLN A 343 -10.57 0.95 -5.86
CA GLN A 343 -12.00 1.01 -5.63
C GLN A 343 -12.68 1.78 -6.77
N THR A 344 -13.77 1.23 -7.29
CA THR A 344 -14.53 1.86 -8.37
C THR A 344 -16.03 1.73 -8.16
N ASP A 345 -16.75 2.78 -8.52
CA ASP A 345 -18.21 2.82 -8.50
C ASP A 345 -18.82 2.33 -9.83
N THR A 346 -17.99 2.01 -10.84
CA THR A 346 -18.49 1.45 -12.12
C THR A 346 -19.19 0.11 -11.89
N ASN A 347 -20.32 -0.09 -12.57
CA ASN A 347 -21.00 -1.40 -12.62
C ASN A 347 -20.58 -2.21 -13.83
N LEU A 348 -19.69 -1.69 -14.67
CA LEU A 348 -19.23 -2.38 -15.86
C LEU A 348 -17.71 -2.31 -15.92
N ILE A 349 -17.09 -3.48 -15.94
CA ILE A 349 -15.63 -3.66 -16.00
C ILE A 349 -15.31 -4.50 -17.21
N HIS A 350 -14.52 -3.93 -18.13
CA HIS A 350 -13.96 -4.66 -19.25
C HIS A 350 -12.64 -5.30 -18.83
N VAL A 351 -12.47 -6.56 -19.18
CA VAL A 351 -11.33 -7.39 -18.79
C VAL A 351 -10.70 -7.94 -20.06
N GLN A 352 -9.47 -7.52 -20.34
CA GLN A 352 -8.66 -8.07 -21.41
C GLN A 352 -7.55 -8.91 -20.80
N VAL A 353 -7.43 -10.16 -21.24
CA VAL A 353 -6.39 -11.08 -20.78
C VAL A 353 -5.32 -11.20 -21.85
N ILE A 354 -4.09 -10.91 -21.45
CA ILE A 354 -2.90 -10.92 -22.31
C ILE A 354 -2.01 -12.08 -21.90
N ASP A 355 -1.67 -12.94 -22.85
CA ASP A 355 -0.62 -13.94 -22.68
C ASP A 355 0.73 -13.27 -22.94
N MET A 356 1.54 -13.14 -21.89
CA MET A 356 2.84 -12.48 -21.97
C MET A 356 3.91 -13.34 -22.64
N ASP A 357 3.75 -14.67 -22.67
CA ASP A 357 4.72 -15.57 -23.31
C ASP A 357 4.58 -15.52 -24.84
N GLN A 358 3.38 -15.22 -25.32
CA GLN A 358 3.11 -14.97 -26.75
C GLN A 358 3.20 -13.49 -27.15
N SER A 359 3.36 -12.60 -26.18
CA SER A 359 3.48 -11.16 -26.42
C SER A 359 4.89 -10.76 -26.86
N THR A 360 4.95 -9.68 -27.63
CA THR A 360 6.20 -9.01 -28.03
C THR A 360 6.12 -7.54 -27.68
N ASN A 361 7.25 -6.83 -27.72
CA ASN A 361 7.28 -5.39 -27.42
C ASN A 361 6.33 -4.55 -28.30
N ASP A 362 6.04 -5.01 -29.52
CA ASP A 362 5.22 -4.28 -30.49
C ASP A 362 3.79 -4.83 -30.61
N ASN A 363 3.50 -5.99 -30.00
CA ASN A 363 2.21 -6.65 -30.13
C ASN A 363 1.87 -7.48 -28.88
N LEU A 364 0.76 -7.15 -28.23
CA LEU A 364 0.23 -7.90 -27.09
C LEU A 364 -0.70 -9.01 -27.60
N ALA A 365 -0.44 -10.24 -27.15
CA ALA A 365 -1.28 -11.39 -27.48
C ALA A 365 -2.51 -11.44 -26.56
N MET A 366 -3.58 -10.75 -26.96
CA MET A 366 -4.86 -10.85 -26.27
C MET A 366 -5.51 -12.20 -26.54
N VAL A 367 -5.72 -12.97 -25.48
CA VAL A 367 -6.24 -14.35 -25.54
C VAL A 367 -7.69 -14.46 -25.08
N ALA A 368 -8.18 -13.50 -24.30
CA ALA A 368 -9.59 -13.39 -23.95
C ALA A 368 -10.01 -11.93 -23.73
N GLU A 369 -11.28 -11.65 -23.99
CA GLU A 369 -11.93 -10.39 -23.67
C GLU A 369 -13.32 -10.65 -23.09
N MET A 370 -13.58 -10.08 -21.93
CA MET A 370 -14.81 -10.27 -21.17
C MET A 370 -15.35 -8.94 -20.66
N THR A 371 -16.65 -8.88 -20.40
CA THR A 371 -17.29 -7.74 -19.76
C THR A 371 -18.06 -8.22 -18.54
N ALA A 372 -17.63 -7.78 -17.37
CA ALA A 372 -18.32 -8.03 -16.13
C ALA A 372 -19.35 -6.92 -15.88
N ASP A 373 -20.63 -7.26 -15.94
CA ASP A 373 -21.75 -6.39 -15.59
C ASP A 373 -22.23 -6.73 -14.17
N LEU A 374 -22.31 -5.71 -13.32
CA LEU A 374 -22.61 -5.81 -11.89
C LEU A 374 -24.06 -5.39 -11.57
N ASN A 375 -24.91 -5.18 -12.57
CA ASN A 375 -26.31 -4.76 -12.40
C ASN A 375 -27.31 -5.88 -12.10
#